data_AF-A0A9X6STI9-F1
#
_entry.id   AF-A0A9X6STI9-F1
#
_cell.length_a   1.000
_cell.length_b   1.000
_cell.length_c   1.000
_cell.angle_alpha   90.00
_cell.angle_beta   90.00
_cell.angle_gamma   90.00
#
_symmetry.space_group_name_H-M   'P 1'
#
loop_
_entity.id
_entity.type
_entity.pdbx_description
1 polymer ?
#
loop_
_entity_poly.entity_id
_entity_poly.type
_entity_poly.pdbx_seq_one_letter_code
_entity_poly.pdbx_strand_id
1 'polypeptide(L)'
;MVDEIISKVSSKRDDIYILDPSDIAYPFGMNLLEITTPDPLKRELEKVLVIDAYITIMQRVFGEASIGANTDDLFRMSCSAILDHPEGGGLMEMCLMLTSSDYRDRVTPYVKDPIVRDYWTKTFPALAGDTRFQTQNLNAPLNKLRRFIANGIVANIICQKKSTLNIADAINSGAVILARFSRGDMGFQNSALLGELLPL
;
A
#
# COMPACT_ATOMS: atom_id res chain seq x y z
N MET A 1 11.85 -25.39 10.56
CA MET A 1 12.92 -24.37 10.65
C MET A 1 12.44 -23.07 11.31
N VAL A 2 11.53 -22.27 10.74
CA VAL A 2 11.06 -21.02 11.42
C VAL A 2 10.34 -21.33 12.73
N ASP A 3 9.45 -22.32 12.77
CA ASP A 3 8.77 -22.71 14.02
C ASP A 3 9.72 -23.27 15.09
N GLU A 4 10.80 -23.92 14.68
CA GLU A 4 11.86 -24.41 15.59
C GLU A 4 12.72 -23.26 16.15
N ILE A 5 12.86 -22.16 15.39
CA ILE A 5 13.51 -20.94 15.86
C ILE A 5 12.58 -20.20 16.81
N ILE A 6 11.31 -20.00 16.43
CA ILE A 6 10.29 -19.33 17.27
C ILE A 6 10.15 -20.03 18.61
N SER A 7 10.12 -21.37 18.64
CA SER A 7 10.04 -22.15 19.90
C SER A 7 11.30 -22.09 20.77
N LYS A 8 12.45 -21.70 20.21
CA LYS A 8 13.73 -21.53 20.93
C LYS A 8 14.02 -20.09 21.32
N VAL A 9 13.35 -19.14 20.68
CA VAL A 9 13.43 -17.72 20.98
C VAL A 9 12.56 -17.44 22.21
N SER A 10 13.12 -16.78 23.22
CA SER A 10 12.36 -16.33 24.38
C SER A 10 11.26 -15.36 23.94
N SER A 11 10.01 -15.67 24.27
CA SER A 11 8.84 -14.78 24.06
C SER A 11 8.89 -13.48 24.87
N LYS A 12 9.95 -13.26 25.66
CA LYS A 12 10.18 -12.07 26.49
C LYS A 12 11.18 -11.07 25.88
N ARG A 13 11.60 -11.28 24.63
CA ARG A 13 12.50 -10.36 23.94
C ARG A 13 11.68 -9.33 23.16
N ASP A 14 11.74 -8.09 23.60
CA ASP A 14 11.02 -6.96 22.99
C ASP A 14 11.60 -6.54 21.62
N ASP A 15 12.75 -7.09 21.24
CA ASP A 15 13.46 -6.80 19.99
C ASP A 15 13.22 -7.85 18.89
N ILE A 16 12.24 -8.74 19.07
CA ILE A 16 11.90 -9.79 18.10
C ILE A 16 10.46 -9.64 17.64
N TYR A 17 10.29 -9.42 16.33
CA TYR A 17 8.99 -9.25 15.69
C TYR A 17 8.68 -10.47 14.84
N ILE A 18 7.52 -11.10 15.09
CA ILE A 18 7.05 -12.24 14.30
C ILE A 18 5.98 -11.74 13.33
N LEU A 19 6.23 -11.88 12.03
CA LEU A 19 5.29 -11.55 10.97
C LEU A 19 4.73 -12.84 10.40
N ASP A 20 3.50 -13.14 10.78
CA ASP A 20 2.83 -14.40 10.45
C ASP A 20 1.47 -14.16 9.80
N PRO A 21 1.36 -14.26 8.46
CA PRO A 21 0.12 -13.95 7.76
C PRO A 21 -0.97 -15.00 7.97
N SER A 22 -0.66 -16.17 8.56
CA SER A 22 -1.66 -17.17 8.92
C SER A 22 -2.33 -16.88 10.26
N ASP A 23 -1.85 -15.91 11.05
CA ASP A 23 -2.56 -15.40 12.22
C ASP A 23 -3.71 -14.48 11.78
N ILE A 24 -4.84 -15.12 11.47
CA ILE A 24 -6.07 -14.44 11.04
C ILE A 24 -6.73 -13.70 12.22
N ALA A 25 -6.45 -14.12 13.46
CA ALA A 25 -7.04 -13.50 14.65
C ALA A 25 -6.35 -12.16 14.99
N TYR A 26 -5.04 -12.09 14.81
CA TYR A 26 -4.21 -10.91 15.08
C TYR A 26 -3.29 -10.59 13.89
N PRO A 27 -3.84 -10.21 12.73
CA PRO A 27 -3.04 -9.92 11.56
C PRO A 27 -2.18 -8.68 11.78
N PHE A 28 -0.88 -8.79 11.49
CA PHE A 28 0.00 -7.63 11.48
C PHE A 28 -0.37 -6.69 10.32
N GLY A 29 -0.18 -5.39 10.51
CA GLY A 29 -0.43 -4.35 9.52
C GLY A 29 0.84 -3.99 8.73
N MET A 30 0.70 -3.78 7.42
CA MET A 30 1.73 -3.20 6.56
C MET A 30 1.11 -2.22 5.57
N ASN A 31 1.01 -0.95 5.96
CA ASN A 31 0.51 0.08 5.06
C ASN A 31 1.66 0.61 4.19
N LEU A 32 1.64 0.22 2.91
CA LEU A 32 2.64 0.64 1.92
C LEU A 32 2.65 2.15 1.66
N LEU A 33 1.60 2.86 2.06
CA LEU A 33 1.43 4.30 1.89
C LEU A 33 1.48 5.05 3.21
N GLU A 34 2.04 4.46 4.25
CA GLU A 34 2.17 5.13 5.54
C GLU A 34 3.28 6.19 5.50
N ILE A 35 2.94 7.39 5.98
CA ILE A 35 3.90 8.43 6.33
C ILE A 35 4.04 8.42 7.84
N THR A 36 5.27 8.25 8.31
CA THR A 36 5.62 8.10 9.72
C THR A 36 6.06 9.42 10.36
N THR A 37 6.61 10.34 9.57
CA THR A 37 7.15 11.59 10.12
C THR A 37 6.04 12.58 10.49
N PRO A 38 6.08 13.15 11.71
CA PRO A 38 5.20 14.25 12.08
C PRO A 38 5.74 15.61 11.61
N ASP A 39 7.00 15.69 11.16
CA ASP A 39 7.66 16.91 10.72
C ASP A 39 7.10 17.36 9.34
N PRO A 40 6.48 18.54 9.23
CA PRO A 40 5.89 19.00 7.98
C PRO A 40 6.89 19.12 6.82
N LEU A 41 8.16 19.44 7.09
CA LEU A 41 9.18 19.57 6.04
C LEU A 41 9.63 18.20 5.53
N LYS A 42 9.79 17.24 6.45
CA LYS A 42 10.15 15.86 6.07
C LYS A 42 8.98 15.11 5.45
N ARG A 43 7.75 15.48 5.79
CA ARG A 43 6.54 14.85 5.27
C ARG A 43 6.46 14.88 3.75
N GLU A 44 6.79 16.01 3.12
CA GLU A 44 6.76 16.11 1.66
C GLU A 44 7.84 15.22 1.01
N LEU A 45 9.02 15.11 1.64
CA LEU A 45 10.07 14.21 1.17
C LEU A 45 9.65 12.73 1.33
N GLU A 46 9.13 12.35 2.50
CA GLU A 46 8.65 11.00 2.77
C GLU A 46 7.49 10.62 1.83
N LYS A 47 6.57 11.54 1.56
CA LYS A 47 5.50 11.36 0.58
C LYS A 47 6.04 10.97 -0.79
N VAL A 48 7.07 11.65 -1.31
CA VAL A 48 7.70 11.32 -2.60
C VAL A 48 8.29 9.91 -2.56
N LEU A 49 9.07 9.59 -1.52
CA LEU A 49 9.72 8.29 -1.37
C LEU A 49 8.72 7.14 -1.26
N VAL A 50 7.65 7.34 -0.49
CA VAL A 50 6.56 6.35 -0.31
C VAL A 50 5.83 6.10 -1.63
N ILE A 51 5.56 7.15 -2.42
CA ILE A 51 4.93 7.01 -3.74
C ILE A 51 5.85 6.20 -4.69
N ASP A 52 7.14 6.52 -4.74
CA ASP A 52 8.09 5.80 -5.60
C ASP A 52 8.30 4.35 -5.17
N ALA A 53 8.37 4.10 -3.85
CA ALA A 53 8.41 2.75 -3.30
C ALA A 53 7.15 1.96 -3.68
N TYR A 54 5.97 2.56 -3.55
CA TYR A 54 4.71 1.95 -3.97
C TYR A 54 4.72 1.56 -5.46
N ILE A 55 5.12 2.47 -6.36
CA ILE A 55 5.21 2.16 -7.79
C ILE A 55 6.20 1.02 -8.05
N THR A 56 7.37 1.05 -7.41
CA THR A 56 8.39 0.01 -7.53
C THR A 56 7.85 -1.36 -7.11
N ILE A 57 7.11 -1.43 -6.01
CA ILE A 57 6.45 -2.66 -5.54
C ILE A 57 5.44 -3.15 -6.58
N MET A 58 4.59 -2.25 -7.10
CA MET A 58 3.61 -2.64 -8.11
C MET A 58 4.28 -3.18 -9.38
N GLN A 59 5.42 -2.62 -9.78
CA GLN A 59 6.23 -3.13 -10.90
C GLN A 59 6.83 -4.51 -10.58
N ARG A 60 7.33 -4.75 -9.36
CA ARG A 60 7.83 -6.09 -8.95
C ARG A 60 6.73 -7.14 -8.95
N VAL A 61 5.55 -6.80 -8.41
CA VAL A 61 4.42 -7.73 -8.27
C VAL A 61 3.74 -8.08 -9.60
N PHE A 62 3.64 -7.12 -10.52
CA PHE A 62 2.90 -7.29 -11.78
C PHE A 62 3.79 -7.34 -13.02
N GLY A 63 5.08 -7.05 -12.88
CA GLY A 63 6.01 -6.81 -13.98
C GLY A 63 5.95 -5.35 -14.47
N GLU A 64 7.10 -4.78 -14.80
CA GLU A 64 7.25 -3.39 -15.24
C GLU A 64 6.38 -3.07 -16.47
N ALA A 65 6.36 -3.97 -17.47
CA ALA A 65 5.54 -3.82 -18.67
C ALA A 65 4.02 -3.81 -18.40
N SER A 66 3.59 -4.33 -17.25
CA SER A 66 2.18 -4.33 -16.84
C SER A 66 1.74 -3.02 -16.19
N ILE A 67 2.68 -2.15 -15.85
CA ILE A 67 2.47 -0.80 -15.30
C ILE A 67 2.68 0.20 -16.45
N GLY A 68 1.72 0.26 -17.37
CA GLY A 68 1.73 1.24 -18.45
C GLY A 68 1.55 2.68 -17.95
N ALA A 69 1.86 3.67 -18.79
CA ALA A 69 1.85 5.09 -18.45
C ALA A 69 0.57 5.56 -17.73
N ASN A 70 -0.60 5.13 -18.20
CA ASN A 70 -1.87 5.53 -17.58
C ASN A 70 -2.06 4.92 -16.18
N THR A 71 -1.54 3.71 -15.95
CA THR A 71 -1.60 3.08 -14.63
C THR A 71 -0.66 3.75 -13.65
N ASP A 72 0.57 4.05 -14.09
CA ASP A 72 1.54 4.80 -13.29
C ASP A 72 0.99 6.18 -12.88
N ASP A 73 0.49 6.95 -13.86
CA ASP A 73 -0.08 8.28 -13.62
C ASP A 73 -1.26 8.23 -12.64
N LEU A 74 -2.24 7.33 -12.86
CA LEU A 74 -3.38 7.18 -11.96
C LEU A 74 -2.97 6.79 -10.54
N PHE A 75 -1.97 5.92 -10.39
CA PHE A 75 -1.43 5.56 -9.09
C PHE A 75 -0.76 6.74 -8.40
N ARG A 76 0.12 7.47 -9.09
CA ARG A 76 0.80 8.65 -8.55
C ARG A 76 -0.17 9.75 -8.17
N MET A 77 -1.15 10.06 -9.02
CA MET A 77 -2.20 11.05 -8.74
C MET A 77 -3.06 10.63 -7.54
N SER A 78 -3.38 9.34 -7.42
CA SER A 78 -4.17 8.82 -6.29
C SER A 78 -3.39 8.90 -4.99
N CYS A 79 -2.14 8.40 -4.97
CA CYS A 79 -1.29 8.44 -3.79
C CYS A 79 -1.02 9.88 -3.35
N SER A 80 -0.66 10.77 -4.28
CA SER A 80 -0.39 12.17 -3.93
C SER A 80 -1.60 12.84 -3.26
N ALA A 81 -2.81 12.59 -3.77
CA ALA A 81 -4.02 13.15 -3.21
C ALA A 81 -4.37 12.61 -1.81
N ILE A 82 -4.33 11.28 -1.62
CA ILE A 82 -4.71 10.67 -0.33
C ILE A 82 -3.67 10.92 0.77
N LEU A 83 -2.39 11.11 0.42
CA LEU A 83 -1.32 11.40 1.38
C LEU A 83 -1.35 12.84 1.89
N ASP A 84 -2.00 13.75 1.17
CA ASP A 84 -2.29 15.10 1.65
C ASP A 84 -3.47 15.14 2.64
N HIS A 85 -4.32 14.11 2.65
CA HIS A 85 -5.42 14.03 3.59
C HIS A 85 -4.91 13.80 5.04
N PRO A 86 -5.46 14.47 6.06
CA PRO A 86 -4.98 14.36 7.45
C PRO A 86 -5.03 12.94 8.03
N GLU A 87 -6.02 12.14 7.63
CA GLU A 87 -6.16 10.74 8.05
C GLU A 87 -5.17 9.79 7.35
N GLY A 88 -4.39 10.29 6.39
CA GLY A 88 -3.53 9.50 5.53
C GLY A 88 -4.30 8.56 4.59
N GLY A 89 -3.54 7.74 3.86
CA GLY A 89 -4.07 6.85 2.83
C GLY A 89 -3.57 5.42 2.91
N GLY A 90 -4.09 4.62 2.01
CA GLY A 90 -3.78 3.20 1.83
C GLY A 90 -4.43 2.70 0.54
N LEU A 91 -4.31 1.40 0.26
CA LEU A 91 -4.85 0.81 -0.98
C LEU A 91 -6.37 0.95 -1.10
N MET A 92 -7.08 0.95 0.03
CA MET A 92 -8.52 1.16 0.04
C MET A 92 -8.88 2.56 -0.43
N GLU A 93 -8.19 3.59 0.06
CA GLU A 93 -8.43 4.98 -0.35
C GLU A 93 -8.05 5.22 -1.81
N MET A 94 -6.98 4.56 -2.31
CA MET A 94 -6.70 4.58 -3.74
C MET A 94 -7.85 4.02 -4.57
N CYS A 95 -8.44 2.91 -4.14
CA CYS A 95 -9.61 2.32 -4.81
C CYS A 95 -10.81 3.29 -4.79
N LEU A 96 -11.03 3.95 -3.65
CA LEU A 96 -12.11 4.94 -3.50
C LEU A 96 -11.88 6.19 -4.36
N MET A 97 -10.64 6.69 -4.48
CA MET A 97 -10.32 7.79 -5.40
C MET A 97 -10.73 7.47 -6.85
N LEU A 98 -10.60 6.22 -7.28
CA LEU A 98 -10.95 5.79 -8.63
C LEU A 98 -12.44 5.49 -8.81
N THR A 99 -13.18 5.18 -7.75
CA THR A 99 -14.55 4.62 -7.84
C THR A 99 -15.64 5.49 -7.24
N SER A 100 -15.32 6.42 -6.34
CA SER A 100 -16.29 7.23 -5.61
C SER A 100 -16.05 8.73 -5.83
N SER A 101 -17.03 9.43 -6.41
CA SER A 101 -17.04 10.90 -6.46
C SER A 101 -17.04 11.51 -5.07
N ASP A 102 -17.89 10.99 -4.19
CA ASP A 102 -18.08 11.54 -2.85
C ASP A 102 -16.80 11.45 -2.02
N TYR A 103 -16.03 10.37 -2.18
CA TYR A 103 -14.72 10.25 -1.56
C TYR A 103 -13.72 11.27 -2.13
N ARG A 104 -13.70 11.48 -3.46
CA ARG A 104 -12.85 12.52 -4.07
C ARG A 104 -13.21 13.91 -3.54
N ASP A 105 -14.50 14.22 -3.43
CA ASP A 105 -14.97 15.53 -2.92
C ASP A 105 -14.53 15.77 -1.48
N ARG A 106 -14.39 14.70 -0.68
CA ARG A 106 -13.82 14.78 0.68
C ARG A 106 -12.31 14.98 0.70
N VAL A 107 -11.58 14.40 -0.26
CA VAL A 107 -10.10 14.43 -0.30
C VAL A 107 -9.56 15.70 -0.97
N THR A 108 -10.14 16.12 -2.08
CA THR A 108 -9.65 17.23 -2.91
C THR A 108 -9.43 18.57 -2.18
N PRO A 109 -10.18 18.95 -1.12
CA PRO A 109 -9.90 20.17 -0.35
C PRO A 109 -8.54 20.15 0.36
N TYR A 110 -8.01 18.97 0.68
CA TYR A 110 -6.74 18.81 1.40
C TYR A 110 -5.54 18.72 0.47
N VAL A 111 -5.76 18.37 -0.80
CA VAL A 111 -4.70 18.23 -1.82
C VAL A 111 -3.97 19.55 -1.98
N LYS A 112 -2.66 19.58 -1.71
CA LYS A 112 -1.86 20.81 -1.71
C LYS A 112 -1.41 21.20 -3.11
N ASP A 113 -1.03 20.20 -3.91
CA ASP A 113 -0.53 20.40 -5.26
C ASP A 113 -1.69 20.83 -6.20
N PRO A 114 -1.61 22.02 -6.82
CA PRO A 114 -2.65 22.50 -7.72
C PRO A 114 -2.84 21.61 -8.96
N ILE A 115 -1.80 20.94 -9.45
CA ILE A 115 -1.88 20.03 -10.60
C ILE A 115 -2.68 18.79 -10.22
N VAL A 116 -2.36 18.17 -9.07
CA VAL A 116 -3.09 17.00 -8.55
C VAL A 116 -4.55 17.37 -8.24
N ARG A 117 -4.78 18.56 -7.68
CA ARG A 117 -6.14 19.05 -7.41
C ARG A 117 -6.93 19.26 -8.70
N ASP A 118 -6.34 19.90 -9.70
CA ASP A 118 -6.98 20.12 -11.01
C ASP A 118 -7.28 18.79 -11.71
N TYR A 119 -6.36 17.83 -11.62
CA TYR A 119 -6.56 16.48 -12.12
C TYR A 119 -7.84 15.86 -11.55
N TRP A 120 -7.99 15.85 -10.22
CA TRP A 120 -9.14 15.21 -9.58
C TRP A 120 -10.45 15.99 -9.68
N THR A 121 -10.39 17.31 -9.80
CA THR A 121 -11.59 18.17 -9.85
C THR A 121 -12.09 18.43 -11.27
N LYS A 122 -11.23 18.34 -12.29
CA LYS A 122 -11.58 18.66 -13.68
C LYS A 122 -11.24 17.55 -14.65
N THR A 123 -9.98 17.14 -14.72
CA THR A 123 -9.49 16.19 -15.74
C THR A 123 -10.13 14.82 -15.58
N PHE A 124 -10.05 14.23 -14.39
CA PHE A 124 -10.58 12.90 -14.13
C PHE A 124 -12.12 12.86 -14.29
N PRO A 125 -12.93 13.79 -13.74
CA PRO A 125 -14.37 13.79 -13.97
C PRO A 125 -14.76 13.94 -15.46
N ALA A 126 -14.05 14.79 -16.22
CA ALA A 126 -14.31 14.96 -17.65
C ALA A 126 -14.06 13.67 -18.45
N LEU A 127 -13.05 12.89 -18.04
CA LEU A 127 -12.70 11.62 -18.67
C LEU A 127 -13.55 10.45 -18.17
N ALA A 128 -13.90 10.42 -16.88
CA ALA A 128 -14.64 9.32 -16.26
C ALA A 128 -16.06 9.14 -16.82
N GLY A 129 -16.64 10.18 -17.42
CA GLY A 129 -17.93 10.10 -18.13
C GLY A 129 -17.86 9.41 -19.50
N ASP A 130 -16.67 9.17 -20.05
CA ASP A 130 -16.47 8.45 -21.30
C ASP A 130 -16.25 6.95 -21.05
N THR A 131 -17.18 6.11 -21.51
CA THR A 131 -17.10 4.63 -21.43
C THR A 131 -15.80 4.09 -22.03
N ARG A 132 -15.26 4.75 -23.07
CA ARG A 132 -13.98 4.37 -23.67
C ARG A 132 -12.83 4.62 -22.69
N PHE A 133 -12.83 5.75 -22.00
CA PHE A 133 -11.83 6.05 -20.98
C PHE A 133 -11.89 5.04 -19.83
N GLN A 134 -13.08 4.71 -19.32
CA GLN A 134 -13.22 3.72 -18.25
C GLN A 134 -12.61 2.37 -18.66
N THR A 135 -12.93 1.91 -19.87
CA THR A 135 -12.49 0.60 -20.36
C THR A 135 -10.98 0.56 -20.62
N GLN A 136 -10.42 1.63 -21.21
CA GLN A 136 -9.03 1.68 -21.65
C GLN A 136 -8.05 2.08 -20.54
N ASN A 137 -8.50 2.86 -19.55
CA ASN A 137 -7.59 3.50 -18.59
C ASN A 137 -7.85 3.10 -17.13
N LEU A 138 -9.11 2.86 -16.72
CA LEU A 138 -9.42 2.58 -15.30
C LEU A 138 -9.40 1.10 -14.94
N ASN A 139 -9.74 0.21 -15.87
CA ASN A 139 -9.82 -1.23 -15.59
C ASN A 139 -8.49 -1.83 -15.11
N ALA A 140 -7.38 -1.51 -15.77
CA ALA A 140 -6.09 -2.09 -15.42
C ALA A 140 -5.59 -1.66 -14.01
N PRO A 141 -5.63 -0.36 -13.63
CA PRO A 141 -5.34 0.08 -12.26
C PRO A 141 -6.27 -0.56 -11.22
N LEU A 142 -7.58 -0.56 -11.47
CA LEU A 142 -8.56 -1.12 -10.53
C LEU A 142 -8.37 -2.62 -10.32
N ASN A 143 -8.08 -3.38 -11.37
CA ASN A 143 -7.84 -4.81 -11.26
C ASN A 143 -6.60 -5.12 -10.41
N LYS A 144 -5.54 -4.29 -10.52
CA LYS A 144 -4.35 -4.43 -9.70
C LYS A 144 -4.64 -4.14 -8.23
N LEU A 145 -5.37 -3.07 -7.91
CA LEU A 145 -5.79 -2.78 -6.54
C LEU A 145 -6.72 -3.86 -5.98
N ARG A 146 -7.70 -4.32 -6.77
CA ARG A 146 -8.66 -5.37 -6.36
C ARG A 146 -7.99 -6.71 -6.08
N ARG A 147 -6.87 -7.04 -6.74
CA ARG A 147 -6.10 -8.27 -6.44
C ARG A 147 -5.68 -8.34 -4.97
N PHE A 148 -5.36 -7.20 -4.38
CA PHE A 148 -4.99 -7.08 -2.96
C PHE A 148 -6.20 -7.07 -2.04
N ILE A 149 -7.21 -6.26 -2.38
CA ILE A 149 -8.39 -6.02 -1.54
C ILE A 149 -9.32 -7.24 -1.49
N ALA A 150 -9.44 -7.99 -2.59
CA ALA A 150 -10.34 -9.15 -2.67
C ALA A 150 -9.84 -10.38 -1.91
N ASN A 151 -8.58 -10.38 -1.50
CA ASN A 151 -8.00 -11.47 -0.72
C ASN A 151 -8.04 -11.10 0.77
N GLY A 152 -8.89 -11.76 1.55
CA GLY A 152 -9.10 -11.43 2.97
C GLY A 152 -7.83 -11.47 3.82
N ILE A 153 -6.93 -12.45 3.61
CA ILE A 153 -5.67 -12.56 4.35
C ILE A 153 -4.78 -11.36 4.04
N VAL A 154 -4.61 -11.07 2.76
CA VAL A 154 -3.75 -9.98 2.30
C VAL A 154 -4.35 -8.63 2.70
N ALA A 155 -5.64 -8.41 2.46
CA ALA A 155 -6.35 -7.18 2.78
C ALA A 155 -6.27 -6.85 4.27
N ASN A 156 -6.43 -7.84 5.15
CA ASN A 156 -6.30 -7.67 6.59
C ASN A 156 -4.89 -7.20 7.01
N ILE A 157 -3.87 -7.40 6.19
CA ILE A 157 -2.50 -6.96 6.46
C ILE A 157 -2.26 -5.58 5.84
N ILE A 158 -2.49 -5.43 4.54
CA ILE A 158 -2.02 -4.24 3.80
C ILE A 158 -3.04 -3.10 3.67
N CYS A 159 -4.31 -3.34 4.03
CA CYS A 159 -5.33 -2.29 4.04
C CYS A 159 -5.51 -1.66 5.42
N GLN A 160 -4.70 -2.03 6.42
CA GLN A 160 -4.68 -1.33 7.70
C GLN A 160 -4.15 0.10 7.51
N LYS A 161 -4.64 1.06 8.31
CA LYS A 161 -4.16 2.45 8.27
C LYS A 161 -2.75 2.62 8.81
N LYS A 162 -2.36 1.75 9.74
CA LYS A 162 -1.09 1.80 10.46
C LYS A 162 -0.38 0.46 10.34
N SER A 163 0.91 0.50 10.10
CA SER A 163 1.77 -0.66 10.09
C SER A 163 2.05 -1.08 11.53
N THR A 164 2.10 -2.38 11.78
CA THR A 164 2.48 -2.92 13.10
C THR A 164 3.96 -2.65 13.40
N LEU A 165 4.79 -2.59 12.35
CA LEU A 165 6.23 -2.40 12.45
C LEU A 165 6.71 -1.44 11.36
N ASN A 166 7.54 -0.47 11.75
CA ASN A 166 8.40 0.23 10.80
C ASN A 166 9.66 -0.61 10.58
N ILE A 167 9.75 -1.27 9.42
CA ILE A 167 10.84 -2.19 9.11
C ILE A 167 12.19 -1.47 9.10
N ALA A 168 12.26 -0.25 8.55
CA ALA A 168 13.49 0.53 8.54
C ALA A 168 13.99 0.85 9.95
N ASP A 169 13.09 1.26 10.85
CA ASP A 169 13.44 1.51 12.25
C ASP A 169 13.88 0.23 12.97
N ALA A 170 13.18 -0.88 12.73
CA ALA A 170 13.50 -2.18 13.31
C ALA A 170 14.89 -2.68 12.87
N ILE A 171 15.23 -2.53 11.59
CA ILE A 171 16.56 -2.88 11.07
C ILE A 171 17.61 -1.96 11.69
N ASN A 172 17.36 -0.65 11.74
CA ASN A 172 18.30 0.33 12.31
C ASN A 172 18.54 0.14 13.81
N SER A 173 17.53 -0.34 14.56
CA SER A 173 17.66 -0.65 15.98
C SER A 173 18.33 -2.00 16.26
N GLY A 174 18.62 -2.79 15.22
CA GLY A 174 19.16 -4.15 15.35
C GLY A 174 18.13 -5.19 15.80
N ALA A 175 16.84 -4.91 15.63
CA ALA A 175 15.78 -5.86 15.93
C ALA A 175 15.79 -7.05 14.95
N VAL A 176 15.23 -8.17 15.40
CA VAL A 176 15.11 -9.38 14.58
C VAL A 176 13.68 -9.51 14.08
N ILE A 177 13.51 -9.59 12.76
CA ILE A 177 12.22 -9.83 12.11
C ILE A 177 12.17 -11.28 11.64
N LEU A 178 11.22 -12.05 12.18
CA LEU A 178 10.95 -13.43 11.78
C LEU A 178 9.67 -13.47 10.94
N ALA A 179 9.83 -13.55 9.63
CA ALA A 179 8.70 -13.66 8.71
C ALA A 179 8.40 -15.13 8.35
N ARG A 180 7.18 -15.58 8.65
CA ARG A 180 6.73 -16.96 8.37
C ARG A 180 5.73 -16.98 7.22
N PHE A 181 6.24 -16.97 5.98
CA PHE A 181 5.40 -16.98 4.76
C PHE A 181 5.26 -18.38 4.16
N SER A 182 4.81 -19.33 4.98
CA SER A 182 4.62 -20.72 4.59
C SER A 182 3.63 -20.83 3.41
N ARG A 183 4.04 -21.51 2.33
CA ARG A 183 3.18 -21.72 1.14
C ARG A 183 1.94 -22.58 1.45
N GLY A 184 2.01 -23.42 2.50
CA GLY A 184 0.93 -24.33 2.89
C GLY A 184 -0.27 -23.62 3.52
N ASP A 185 -0.02 -22.55 4.27
CA ASP A 185 -1.07 -21.92 5.10
C ASP A 185 -1.83 -20.82 4.35
N MET A 186 -1.18 -20.19 3.38
CA MET A 186 -1.66 -18.96 2.72
C MET A 186 -1.64 -19.08 1.20
N GLY A 187 -1.19 -20.20 0.64
CA GLY A 187 -1.10 -20.44 -0.79
C GLY A 187 0.08 -19.73 -1.45
N PHE A 188 0.57 -20.30 -2.56
CA PHE A 188 1.77 -19.83 -3.26
C PHE A 188 1.70 -18.36 -3.66
N GLN A 189 0.56 -17.92 -4.21
CA GLN A 189 0.40 -16.57 -4.74
C GLN A 189 0.46 -15.50 -3.65
N ASN A 190 -0.05 -15.77 -2.44
CA ASN A 190 -0.04 -14.80 -1.34
C ASN A 190 1.32 -14.77 -0.64
N SER A 191 1.97 -15.93 -0.51
CA SER A 191 3.36 -16.03 -0.02
C SER A 191 4.33 -15.26 -0.92
N ALA A 192 4.22 -15.45 -2.25
CA ALA A 192 5.01 -14.67 -3.20
C ALA A 192 4.71 -13.17 -3.09
N LEU A 193 3.43 -12.79 -3.03
CA LEU A 193 3.02 -11.39 -2.91
C LEU A 193 3.60 -10.69 -1.68
N LEU A 194 3.42 -11.27 -0.49
CA LEU A 194 3.93 -10.70 0.76
C LEU A 194 5.46 -10.74 0.82
N GLY A 195 6.08 -11.76 0.21
CA GLY A 195 7.54 -11.83 0.06
C GLY A 195 8.11 -10.67 -0.76
N GLU A 196 7.41 -10.21 -1.79
CA GLU A 196 7.80 -9.02 -2.58
C GLU A 196 7.63 -7.70 -1.81
N LEU A 197 6.78 -7.66 -0.77
CA LEU A 197 6.54 -6.47 0.06
C LEU A 197 7.56 -6.29 1.19
N LEU A 198 8.20 -7.36 1.65
CA LEU A 198 9.13 -7.31 2.79
C LEU A 198 10.47 -6.59 2.59
N PRO A 199 11.08 -6.49 1.39
CA PRO A 199 12.38 -5.83 1.24
C PRO A 199 12.37 -4.30 1.45
N LEU A 200 11.37 -3.76 2.14
CA LEU A 200 11.16 -2.34 2.43
C LEU A 200 11.79 -1.96 3.76
#